data_AF-A0A5D2IDL2-F1
#
_entry.id   AF-A0A5D2IDL2-F1
#
_cell.length_a   1.000
_cell.length_b   1.000
_cell.length_c   1.000
_cell.angle_alpha   90.00
_cell.angle_beta   90.00
_cell.angle_gamma   90.00
#
_symmetry.space_group_name_H-M   'P 1'
#
loop_
_entity.id
_entity.type
_entity.pdbx_description
1 polymer ?
#
loop_
_entity_poly.entity_id
_entity_poly.type
_entity_poly.pdbx_seq_one_letter_code
_entity_poly.pdbx_strand_id
1 'polypeptide(L)' 'MLFTAILWVYCVKFIKEGWMLEVRHVLRKGNMCVDHLANLAQDIAVGVVLLGSPPASIYLFILADACGRGIVGT' A
#
# COMPACT_ATOMS: atom_id res chain seq x y z
N MET A 1 19.78 1.41 6.50
CA MET A 1 20.49 1.71 5.22
C MET A 1 20.51 0.52 4.24
N LEU A 2 20.65 -0.74 4.69
CA LEU A 2 20.60 -1.91 3.79
C LEU A 2 19.20 -2.17 3.20
N PHE A 3 18.15 -2.04 4.03
CA PHE A 3 16.77 -2.37 3.65
C PHE A 3 16.21 -1.47 2.54
N THR A 4 16.56 -0.18 2.57
CA THR A 4 16.17 0.81 1.56
C THR A 4 16.82 0.56 0.20
N ALA A 5 18.07 0.10 0.19
CA ALA A 5 18.78 -0.22 -1.05
C ALA A 5 18.20 -1.47 -1.74
N ILE A 6 17.80 -2.48 -0.95
CA ILE A 6 17.16 -3.70 -1.47
C ILE A 6 15.79 -3.37 -2.09
N LEU A 7 14.97 -2.59 -1.38
CA LEU A 7 13.67 -2.15 -1.89
C LEU A 7 13.80 -1.40 -3.23
N TRP A 8 14.77 -0.49 -3.32
CA TRP A 8 15.06 0.25 -4.56
C TRP A 8 15.40 -0.67 -5.73
N VAL A 9 16.30 -1.64 -5.55
CA VAL A 9 16.73 -2.56 -6.62
C VAL A 9 15.53 -3.35 -7.18
N TYR A 10 14.66 -3.88 -6.31
CA TYR A 10 13.49 -4.61 -6.76
C TYR A 10 12.46 -3.70 -7.45
N CYS A 11 12.17 -2.52 -6.90
CA CYS A 11 11.25 -1.57 -7.54
C CYS A 11 11.74 -1.17 -8.94
N VAL A 12 13.03 -0.85 -9.09
CA VAL A 12 13.62 -0.51 -10.40
C VAL A 12 13.53 -1.68 -11.38
N LYS A 13 13.76 -2.92 -10.91
CA LYS A 13 13.60 -4.12 -11.74
C LYS A 13 12.17 -4.26 -12.26
N PHE A 14 11.16 -4.15 -11.39
CA PHE A 14 9.76 -4.29 -11.79
C PHE A 14 9.30 -3.20 -12.75
N ILE A 15 9.78 -1.96 -12.57
CA ILE A 15 9.53 -0.86 -13.50
C ILE A 15 10.12 -1.19 -14.88
N LYS A 16 11.38 -1.64 -14.93
CA LYS A 16 12.07 -1.98 -16.20
C LYS A 16 11.43 -3.16 -16.93
N GLU A 17 10.89 -4.11 -16.19
CA GLU A 17 10.18 -5.28 -16.74
C GLU A 17 8.73 -4.96 -17.16
N GLY A 18 8.28 -3.70 -17.03
CA GLY A 18 6.96 -3.27 -17.49
C GLY A 18 5.79 -3.67 -16.58
N TRP A 19 6.07 -4.14 -15.36
CA TRP A 19 5.03 -4.48 -14.37
C TRP A 19 4.32 -3.24 -13.80
N MET A 20 4.88 -2.05 -14.02
CA MET A 20 4.38 -0.80 -13.49
C MET A 20 4.10 0.16 -14.65
N LEU A 21 2.81 0.42 -14.89
CA LEU A 21 2.36 1.30 -15.96
C LEU A 21 2.50 2.78 -15.57
N GLU A 22 2.24 3.10 -14.30
CA GLU A 22 2.22 4.46 -13.77
C GLU A 22 2.54 4.49 -12.27
N VAL A 23 3.24 5.54 -11.82
CA VAL A 23 3.42 5.88 -10.40
C VAL A 23 2.81 7.25 -10.14
N ARG A 24 1.83 7.30 -9.25
CA ARG A 24 1.22 8.56 -8.79
C ARG A 24 1.52 8.80 -7.33
N HIS A 25 1.81 10.04 -6.99
CA HIS A 25 1.83 10.47 -5.60
C HIS A 25 0.39 10.74 -5.13
N VAL A 26 -0.01 10.12 -4.01
CA VAL A 26 -1.33 10.26 -3.40
C VAL A 26 -1.15 10.67 -1.95
N LEU A 27 -1.98 11.59 -1.46
CA LEU A 27 -1.95 11.96 -0.04
C LEU A 27 -2.33 10.74 0.81
N ARG A 28 -1.71 10.59 1.99
CA ARG A 28 -2.01 9.48 2.93
C ARG A 28 -3.52 9.29 3.19
N LYS A 29 -4.26 10.39 3.30
CA LYS A 29 -5.73 10.39 3.51
C LYS A 29 -6.54 9.86 2.32
N GLY A 30 -5.93 9.71 1.14
CA GLY A 30 -6.52 9.10 -0.06
C GLY A 30 -6.12 7.67 -0.31
N ASN A 31 -5.37 7.06 0.61
CA ASN A 31 -4.93 5.67 0.53
C ASN A 31 -5.03 5.01 1.93
N MET A 32 -6.17 5.22 2.59
CA MET A 32 -6.39 4.84 3.98
C MET A 32 -6.45 3.33 4.17
N CYS A 33 -6.86 2.57 3.15
CA CYS A 33 -6.90 1.11 3.23
C CYS A 33 -5.49 0.54 3.37
N VAL A 34 -4.58 0.99 2.50
CA VAL A 34 -3.18 0.58 2.53
C VAL A 34 -2.51 1.06 3.82
N ASP A 35 -2.82 2.29 4.27
CA ASP A 35 -2.30 2.81 5.54
C ASP A 35 -2.75 1.97 6.74
N HIS A 36 -4.03 1.59 6.79
CA HIS A 36 -4.57 0.73 7.84
C HIS A 36 -3.94 -0.66 7.84
N LEU A 37 -3.78 -1.26 6.65
CA LEU A 37 -3.11 -2.56 6.51
C LEU A 37 -1.64 -2.50 6.92
N ALA A 38 -0.92 -1.44 6.57
CA ALA A 38 0.47 -1.27 6.95
C ALA A 38 0.64 -1.14 8.47
N ASN A 39 -0.27 -0.42 9.14
CA ASN A 39 -0.29 -0.35 10.60
C ASN A 39 -0.64 -1.70 11.23
N LEU A 40 -1.65 -2.40 10.71
CA LEU A 40 -2.03 -3.73 11.20
C LEU A 40 -0.87 -4.73 11.09
N ALA A 41 -0.06 -4.65 10.04
CA ALA A 41 1.12 -5.49 9.86
C ALA A 41 2.25 -5.19 10.85
N GLN A 42 2.29 -4.00 11.47
CA GLN A 42 3.25 -3.72 12.55
C GLN A 42 2.84 -4.43 13.86
N ASP A 43 1.53 -4.58 14.07
CA ASP A 43 0.98 -5.16 15.30
C ASP A 43 0.93 -6.69 15.27
N ILE A 44 0.98 -7.30 14.09
CA ILE A 44 0.94 -8.75 13.90
C ILE A 44 2.35 -9.26 13.56
N ALA A 45 2.76 -10.33 14.24
CA ALA A 45 4.10 -10.93 14.26
C ALA A 45 4.92 -10.86 12.96
N VAL A 46 6.25 -10.85 13.11
CA VAL A 46 7.24 -10.81 12.01
C VAL A 46 6.98 -11.94 11.01
N GLY A 47 6.51 -11.60 9.81
CA GLY A 47 6.33 -12.55 8.72
C GLY A 47 5.13 -12.24 7.81
N VAL A 48 4.79 -13.22 6.97
CA VAL A 48 3.58 -13.17 6.14
C VAL A 48 2.42 -13.75 6.92
N VAL A 49 1.36 -12.96 7.08
CA VAL A 49 0.14 -13.37 7.78
C VAL A 49 -0.98 -13.52 6.76
N LEU A 50 -1.55 -14.73 6.69
CA LEU A 50 -2.75 -15.00 5.90
C LEU A 50 -3.98 -14.84 6.80
N LEU A 51 -4.81 -13.85 6.49
CA LEU A 51 -6.08 -13.64 7.17
C LEU A 51 -7.15 -14.52 6.51
N GLY A 52 -7.85 -15.34 7.30
CA GLY A 52 -8.94 -16.19 6.81
C GLY A 52 -10.17 -15.40 6.33
N SER A 53 -10.27 -14.12 6.71
CA SER A 53 -11.26 -13.18 6.23
C SER A 53 -10.72 -11.74 6.34
N PRO A 54 -11.25 -10.78 5.54
CA PRO A 54 -10.88 -9.37 5.67
C PRO A 54 -11.28 -8.82 7.05
N PRO A 55 -10.41 -8.05 7.74
CA PRO A 55 -10.78 -7.39 8.99
C PRO A 55 -11.96 -6.44 8.77
N ALA A 56 -12.97 -6.46 9.63
CA ALA A 56 -14.16 -5.61 9.47
C ALA A 56 -13.82 -4.12 9.35
N SER A 57 -12.74 -3.66 10.00
CA SER A 57 -12.25 -2.29 9.94
C SER A 57 -11.80 -1.85 8.55
N ILE A 58 -11.42 -2.78 7.66
CA ILE A 58 -10.88 -2.43 6.34
C ILE A 58 -11.97 -1.95 5.36
N TYR A 59 -13.21 -2.38 5.57
CA TYR A 59 -14.30 -2.15 4.61
C TYR A 59 -14.58 -0.65 4.43
N LEU A 60 -14.57 0.12 5.52
CA LEU A 60 -14.78 1.57 5.48
C LEU A 60 -13.65 2.29 4.72
N PHE A 61 -12.42 1.79 4.82
CA PHE A 61 -11.28 2.39 4.13
C PHE A 61 -11.23 2.07 2.64
N ILE A 62 -11.63 0.86 2.25
CA ILE A 62 -11.78 0.49 0.82
C ILE A 62 -12.79 1.41 0.14
N LEU A 63 -13.94 1.64 0.77
CA LEU A 63 -14.96 2.55 0.23
C LEU A 63 -14.44 3.99 0.11
N ALA A 64 -13.69 4.45 1.11
CA ALA A 64 -13.14 5.80 1.10
C ALA A 64 -12.07 6.00 0.00
N ASP A 65 -11.21 5.00 -0.22
CA ASP A 65 -10.18 5.01 -1.27
C ASP A 65 -10.82 4.92 -2.67
N ALA A 66 -11.87 4.11 -2.83
CA ALA A 66 -12.64 4.03 -4.07
C ALA A 66 -13.28 5.36 -4.47
N CYS A 67 -13.64 6.21 -3.50
CA CYS A 67 -14.13 7.57 -3.75
C CYS A 67 -13.02 8.57 -4.15
N GLY A 68 -11.75 8.16 -4.22
CA GLY A 68 -10.65 9.00 -4.73
C GLY A 68 -10.30 10.21 -3.86
N ARG A 69 -10.65 10.19 -2.56
CA ARG A 69 -10.61 11.38 -1.68
C ARG A 69 -9.23 12.01 -1.44
N GLY A 70 -8.14 11.42 -1.92
CA GLY A 70 -6.79 12.03 -1.82
C GLY A 70 -5.95 11.97 -3.08
N ILE A 71 -6.57 11.78 -4.24
CA ILE A 71 -5.95 12.12 -5.52
C ILE A 71 -5.96 13.65 -5.59
N VAL A 72 -4.79 14.28 -5.39
CA VAL A 72 -4.64 15.70 -5.69
C VAL A 72 -4.80 15.82 -7.20
N GLY A 73 -5.83 16.54 -7.64
CA GLY A 73 -6.07 16.78 -9.07
C GLY A 73 -4.77 17.26 -9.73
N THR A 74 -4.41 16.60 -10.82
CA THR A 74 -3.34 17.01 -11.74
C THR A 74 -3.65 18.36 -12.36
#